data_AF-A0A4U9VCL3-F1
#
_entry.id   AF-A0A4U9VCL3-F1
#
_cell.length_a   1.000
_cell.length_b   1.000
_cell.length_c   1.000
_cell.angle_alpha   90.00
_cell.angle_beta   90.00
_cell.angle_gamma   90.00
#
_symmetry.space_group_name_H-M   'P 1'
#
loop_
_entity.id
_entity.type
_entity.pdbx_description
1 polymer ?
#
loop_
_entity_poly.entity_id
_entity_poly.type
_entity_poly.pdbx_seq_one_letter_code
_entity_poly.pdbx_strand_id
1 'polypeptide(L)'
;MSQKAGPAPSLTANPQLPLAWSQQDLLTFMQTGYSANHGVAAGPMAPVIEEGLSQLPTEDLQAITTYLHSFNPQDESLPGKATEINRLAEQRVEPLTSQGARIFSGACMACHSQEKGAQMQGVRPSLALNSNLYSDSPDNAIRVVLSGIQHPAKGELGYMPAFRYNLNDEQIAALLQYLRQDFTKQKPWPDLQQRVAELRAETDPSPQPSPTGRGS
;
A
#
# COMPACT_ATOMS: atom_id res chain seq x y z
N MET A 1 -9.48 -11.25 -16.15
CA MET A 1 -10.20 -11.38 -14.85
C MET A 1 -10.25 -10.01 -14.20
N SER A 2 -11.42 -9.39 -14.05
CA SER A 2 -11.53 -8.10 -13.34
C SER A 2 -11.39 -8.34 -11.85
N GLN A 3 -10.23 -7.98 -11.29
CA GLN A 3 -10.07 -7.87 -9.85
C GLN A 3 -10.98 -6.73 -9.37
N LYS A 4 -11.91 -7.00 -8.45
CA LYS A 4 -12.70 -5.94 -7.81
C LYS A 4 -11.75 -4.98 -7.10
N ALA A 5 -11.83 -3.69 -7.41
CA ALA A 5 -11.09 -2.66 -6.70
C ALA A 5 -11.63 -2.54 -5.27
N GLY A 6 -10.72 -2.50 -4.28
CA GLY A 6 -11.06 -2.12 -2.91
C GLY A 6 -11.36 -0.62 -2.80
N PRO A 7 -11.76 -0.14 -1.61
CA PRO A 7 -11.94 1.29 -1.39
C PRO A 7 -10.63 2.06 -1.66
N ALA A 8 -10.71 3.12 -2.46
CA ALA A 8 -9.55 3.96 -2.77
C ALA A 8 -9.17 4.82 -1.55
N PRO A 9 -7.87 4.96 -1.22
CA PRO A 9 -7.44 5.93 -0.22
C PRO A 9 -7.83 7.34 -0.64
N SER A 10 -8.21 8.18 0.33
CA SER A 10 -8.50 9.61 0.06
C SER A 10 -7.24 10.31 -0.46
N LEU A 11 -7.39 11.03 -1.58
CA LEU A 11 -6.38 11.95 -2.11
C LEU A 11 -6.58 13.40 -1.59
N THR A 12 -7.72 13.63 -0.92
CA THR A 12 -8.10 14.91 -0.31
C THR A 12 -7.92 14.87 1.21
N ALA A 13 -8.19 15.99 1.90
CA ALA A 13 -7.94 16.16 3.32
C ALA A 13 -8.43 14.96 4.15
N ASN A 14 -7.47 14.23 4.74
CA ASN A 14 -7.74 13.10 5.59
C ASN A 14 -6.92 13.25 6.89
N PRO A 15 -7.58 13.50 8.04
CA PRO A 15 -6.88 13.70 9.31
C PRO A 15 -6.19 12.42 9.82
N GLN A 16 -6.49 11.25 9.25
CA GLN A 16 -5.82 10.01 9.61
C GLN A 16 -4.43 9.91 8.97
N LEU A 17 -4.18 10.56 7.83
CA LEU A 17 -2.89 10.46 7.17
C LEU A 17 -1.80 11.20 7.97
N PRO A 18 -0.58 10.64 8.05
CA PRO A 18 0.52 11.27 8.77
C PRO A 18 0.98 12.56 8.08
N LEU A 19 0.85 12.60 6.75
CA LEU A 19 1.20 13.68 5.84
C LEU A 19 0.03 13.89 4.87
N ALA A 20 -0.32 15.15 4.61
CA ALA A 20 -1.27 15.47 3.56
C ALA A 20 -0.63 15.27 2.19
N TRP A 21 -1.45 14.97 1.18
CA TRP A 21 -0.99 14.90 -0.21
C TRP A 21 -0.55 16.30 -0.70
N SER A 22 0.76 16.46 -0.87
CA SER A 22 1.32 17.63 -1.54
C SER A 22 1.03 17.58 -3.03
N GLN A 23 1.02 18.73 -3.70
CA GLN A 23 0.87 18.77 -5.16
C GLN A 23 1.99 17.97 -5.85
N GLN A 24 3.22 18.05 -5.34
CA GLN A 24 4.36 17.32 -5.88
C GLN A 24 4.22 15.80 -5.69
N ASP A 25 3.71 15.34 -4.54
CA ASP A 25 3.44 13.91 -4.31
C ASP A 25 2.39 13.38 -5.27
N LEU A 26 1.31 14.13 -5.49
CA LEU A 26 0.27 13.76 -6.46
C LEU A 26 0.85 13.69 -7.88
N LEU A 27 1.63 14.70 -8.28
CA LEU A 27 2.25 14.75 -9.61
C LEU A 27 3.18 13.56 -9.84
N THR A 28 4.11 13.32 -8.92
CA THR A 28 5.05 12.19 -9.00
C THR A 28 4.30 10.86 -9.01
N PHE A 29 3.28 10.70 -8.18
CA PHE A 29 2.47 9.49 -8.15
C PHE A 29 1.73 9.25 -9.47
N MET A 30 1.14 10.29 -10.08
CA MET A 30 0.46 10.14 -11.38
C MET A 30 1.42 9.81 -12.53
N GLN A 31 2.64 10.35 -12.50
CA GLN A 31 3.66 10.10 -13.52
C GLN A 31 4.29 8.70 -13.40
N THR A 32 4.52 8.23 -12.18
CA THR A 32 5.39 7.06 -11.93
C THR A 32 4.66 5.91 -11.27
N GLY A 33 3.56 6.16 -10.57
CA GLY A 33 2.87 5.19 -9.71
C GLY A 33 3.46 5.09 -8.32
N TYR A 34 4.32 6.03 -7.90
CA TYR A 34 4.96 6.03 -6.59
C TYR A 34 5.03 7.44 -5.97
N SER A 35 4.76 7.51 -4.67
CA SER A 35 5.13 8.65 -3.82
C SER A 35 5.84 8.11 -2.57
N ALA A 36 6.97 8.73 -2.22
CA ALA A 36 7.71 8.38 -1.01
C ALA A 36 6.90 8.56 0.28
N ASN A 37 5.91 9.47 0.25
CA ASN A 37 5.08 9.82 1.38
C ASN A 37 3.74 9.07 1.43
N HIS A 38 3.39 8.32 0.38
CA HIS A 38 2.06 7.70 0.29
C HIS A 38 2.04 6.25 -0.19
N GLY A 39 3.12 5.76 -0.83
CA GLY A 39 3.28 4.37 -1.26
C GLY A 39 3.29 4.18 -2.78
N VAL A 40 3.07 2.94 -3.20
CA VAL A 40 3.11 2.49 -4.60
C VAL A 40 1.70 2.12 -5.08
N ALA A 41 1.38 2.44 -6.33
CA ALA A 41 0.18 2.00 -7.02
C ALA A 41 0.20 0.47 -7.17
N ALA A 42 -0.79 -0.20 -6.61
CA ALA A 42 -0.91 -1.65 -6.62
C ALA A 42 -2.26 -2.10 -7.20
N GLY A 43 -2.31 -3.37 -7.63
CA GLY A 43 -3.52 -3.99 -8.17
C GLY A 43 -4.11 -3.16 -9.33
N PRO A 44 -5.40 -2.83 -9.31
CA PRO A 44 -6.06 -2.14 -10.42
C PRO A 44 -5.55 -0.72 -10.67
N MET A 45 -4.86 -0.09 -9.71
CA MET A 45 -4.30 1.25 -9.90
C MET A 45 -3.04 1.24 -10.77
N ALA A 46 -2.30 0.12 -10.83
CA ALA A 46 -1.09 0.01 -11.63
C ALA A 46 -1.32 0.29 -13.13
N PRO A 47 -2.29 -0.37 -13.82
CA PRO A 47 -2.58 -0.06 -15.22
C PRO A 47 -3.20 1.34 -15.43
N VAL A 48 -3.94 1.86 -14.44
CA VAL A 48 -4.49 3.24 -14.51
C VAL A 48 -3.35 4.27 -14.60
N ILE A 49 -2.25 4.04 -13.88
CA ILE A 49 -1.05 4.85 -14.00
C ILE A 49 -0.33 4.57 -15.31
N GLU A 50 0.00 3.29 -15.56
CA GLU A 50 0.87 2.89 -16.68
C GLU A 50 0.29 3.28 -18.04
N GLU A 51 -0.98 2.97 -18.27
CA GLU A 51 -1.65 3.13 -19.57
C GLU A 51 -2.47 4.42 -19.66
N GLY A 52 -2.75 5.07 -18.52
CA GLY A 52 -3.60 6.26 -18.44
C GLY A 52 -2.82 7.50 -18.02
N LEU A 53 -2.71 7.71 -16.71
CA LEU A 53 -2.22 8.98 -16.14
C LEU A 53 -0.78 9.30 -16.55
N SER A 54 0.11 8.31 -16.61
CA SER A 54 1.50 8.54 -17.01
C SER A 54 1.69 8.86 -18.50
N GLN A 55 0.64 8.74 -19.31
CA GLN A 55 0.65 9.06 -20.74
C GLN A 55 0.17 10.49 -21.03
N LEU A 56 -0.36 11.19 -20.02
CA LEU A 56 -0.84 12.57 -20.18
C LEU A 56 0.33 13.56 -20.28
N PRO A 57 0.16 14.68 -21.00
CA PRO A 57 1.08 15.81 -20.95
C PRO A 57 1.30 16.31 -19.52
N THR A 58 2.49 16.83 -19.24
CA THR A 58 2.84 17.34 -17.90
C THR A 58 1.90 18.47 -17.48
N GLU A 59 1.46 19.32 -18.41
CA GLU A 59 0.54 20.43 -18.13
C GLU A 59 -0.82 19.94 -17.64
N ASP A 60 -1.32 18.85 -18.21
CA ASP A 60 -2.60 18.25 -17.80
C ASP A 60 -2.50 17.62 -16.40
N LEU A 61 -1.39 16.93 -16.11
CA LEU A 61 -1.13 16.40 -14.77
C LEU A 61 -0.99 17.53 -13.74
N GLN A 62 -0.34 18.64 -14.09
CA GLN A 62 -0.28 19.82 -13.24
C GLN A 62 -1.67 20.41 -12.97
N ALA A 63 -2.55 20.48 -13.98
CA ALA A 63 -3.91 20.97 -13.81
C ALA A 63 -4.72 20.06 -12.86
N ILE A 64 -4.66 18.74 -13.07
CA ILE A 64 -5.33 17.74 -12.22
C ILE A 64 -4.82 17.84 -10.78
N THR A 65 -3.51 17.86 -10.58
CA THR A 65 -2.90 17.89 -9.24
C THR A 65 -3.19 19.20 -8.51
N THR A 66 -3.22 20.33 -9.23
CA THR A 66 -3.66 21.64 -8.69
C THR A 66 -5.10 21.56 -8.19
N TYR A 67 -6.01 21.01 -9.01
CA TYR A 67 -7.41 20.85 -8.64
C TYR A 67 -7.59 19.95 -7.41
N LEU A 68 -6.93 18.78 -7.36
CA LEU A 68 -6.99 17.89 -6.21
C LEU A 68 -6.40 18.51 -4.94
N HIS A 69 -5.26 19.21 -5.08
CA HIS A 69 -4.60 19.88 -3.96
C HIS A 69 -5.44 21.04 -3.39
N SER A 70 -6.35 21.63 -4.17
CA SER A 70 -7.27 22.67 -3.66
C SER A 70 -8.20 22.17 -2.54
N PHE A 71 -8.40 20.86 -2.40
CA PHE A 71 -9.15 20.23 -1.31
C PHE A 71 -8.28 19.84 -0.12
N ASN A 72 -6.96 20.05 -0.18
CA ASN A 72 -6.03 19.75 0.90
C ASN A 72 -5.70 21.00 1.69
N PRO A 73 -5.40 20.85 3.00
CA PRO A 73 -4.80 21.95 3.74
C PRO A 73 -3.50 22.37 3.04
N GLN A 74 -3.26 23.68 2.96
CA GLN A 74 -2.04 24.27 2.42
C GLN A 74 -0.79 24.00 3.29
N ASP A 75 -0.91 23.07 4.24
CA ASP A 75 0.17 22.68 5.14
C ASP A 75 1.13 21.81 4.33
N GLU A 76 2.13 22.45 3.72
CA GLU A 76 3.22 21.74 3.09
C GLU A 76 3.89 20.87 4.15
N SER A 77 3.84 19.55 3.93
CA SER A 77 4.49 18.58 4.81
C SER A 77 5.94 19.02 5.06
N LEU A 78 6.23 19.50 6.27
CA LEU A 78 7.59 19.92 6.62
C LEU A 78 8.55 18.75 6.35
N PRO A 79 9.62 18.93 5.54
CA PRO A 79 10.52 17.83 5.17
C PRO A 79 11.07 17.01 6.34
N GLY A 80 11.11 17.57 7.55
CA GLY A 80 11.51 16.87 8.77
C GLY A 80 10.48 15.87 9.33
N LYS A 81 9.18 16.03 9.04
CA LYS A 81 8.11 15.20 9.63
C LYS A 81 8.14 13.77 9.10
N ALA A 82 8.34 13.59 7.79
CA ALA A 82 8.46 12.27 7.17
C ALA A 82 9.65 11.47 7.75
N THR A 83 10.81 12.12 7.84
CA THR A 83 12.03 11.55 8.43
C THR A 83 11.81 11.13 9.88
N GLU A 84 11.20 11.99 10.69
CA GLU A 84 10.91 11.70 12.09
C GLU A 84 9.95 10.51 12.26
N ILE A 85 8.90 10.43 11.44
CA ILE A 85 7.96 9.30 11.46
C ILE A 85 8.66 7.99 11.13
N ASN A 86 9.49 7.97 10.07
CA ASN A 86 10.26 6.79 9.69
C ASN A 86 11.22 6.35 10.81
N ARG A 87 11.97 7.30 11.37
CA ARG A 87 12.91 7.05 12.48
C ARG A 87 12.19 6.45 13.70
N LEU A 88 11.03 7.00 14.07
CA LEU A 88 10.24 6.50 15.19
C LEU A 88 9.64 5.12 14.92
N ALA A 89 9.28 4.81 13.68
CA ALA A 89 8.79 3.48 13.29
C ALA A 89 9.90 2.43 13.34
N GLU A 90 11.09 2.75 12.80
CA GLU A 90 12.27 1.87 12.84
C GLU A 90 12.67 1.47 14.25
N GLN A 91 12.61 2.41 15.20
CA GLN A 91 12.91 2.15 16.61
C GLN A 91 11.98 1.12 17.27
N ARG A 92 10.80 0.87 16.70
CA ARG A 92 9.80 -0.08 17.21
C ARG A 92 9.85 -1.43 16.51
N VAL A 93 10.68 -1.56 15.46
CA VAL A 93 10.87 -2.83 14.76
C VAL A 93 11.45 -3.89 15.68
N GLU A 94 12.25 -3.46 16.66
CA GLU A 94 12.79 -4.29 17.73
C GLU A 94 12.30 -3.77 19.09
N PRO A 95 12.00 -4.64 20.07
CA PRO A 95 12.18 -6.10 20.07
C PRO A 95 11.06 -6.88 19.35
N LEU A 96 11.41 -8.04 18.77
CA LEU A 96 10.49 -9.00 18.09
C LEU A 96 9.51 -9.72 19.03
N THR A 97 8.67 -8.96 19.71
CA THR A 97 7.78 -9.43 20.78
C THR A 97 6.54 -10.17 20.25
N SER A 98 6.00 -9.74 19.10
CA SER A 98 4.79 -10.33 18.50
C SER A 98 5.10 -11.28 17.34
N GLN A 99 4.14 -12.14 16.98
CA GLN A 99 4.24 -12.97 15.77
C GLN A 99 4.36 -12.08 14.51
N GLY A 100 3.59 -11.00 14.42
CA GLY A 100 3.67 -10.03 13.33
C GLY A 100 5.05 -9.39 13.19
N ALA A 101 5.69 -9.02 14.31
CA ALA A 101 7.06 -8.49 14.31
C ALA A 101 8.07 -9.51 13.77
N ARG A 102 7.96 -10.79 14.17
CA ARG A 102 8.83 -11.86 13.67
C ARG A 102 8.64 -12.11 12.17
N ILE A 103 7.40 -12.08 11.68
CA ILE A 103 7.10 -12.20 10.25
C ILE A 103 7.69 -11.00 9.49
N PHE A 104 7.44 -9.77 9.95
CA PHE A 104 7.99 -8.56 9.34
C PHE A 104 9.52 -8.64 9.25
N SER A 105 10.17 -9.05 10.34
CA SER A 105 11.63 -9.16 10.41
C SER A 105 12.19 -10.14 9.38
N GLY A 106 11.58 -11.33 9.25
CA GLY A 106 12.05 -12.36 8.33
C GLY A 106 11.66 -12.17 6.86
N ALA A 107 10.55 -11.47 6.57
CA ALA A 107 9.95 -11.45 5.23
C ALA A 107 9.84 -10.06 4.59
N CYS A 108 9.81 -8.98 5.37
CA CYS A 108 9.48 -7.65 4.87
C CYS A 108 10.60 -6.63 5.10
N MET A 109 11.37 -6.77 6.19
CA MET A 109 12.33 -5.77 6.65
C MET A 109 13.40 -5.46 5.59
N ALA A 110 13.89 -6.48 4.87
CA ALA A 110 14.90 -6.31 3.83
C ALA A 110 14.50 -5.30 2.75
N CYS A 111 13.20 -5.19 2.44
CA CYS A 111 12.66 -4.29 1.42
C CYS A 111 12.06 -3.00 2.00
N HIS A 112 11.56 -3.02 3.23
CA HIS A 112 10.71 -1.95 3.75
C HIS A 112 11.29 -1.15 4.91
N SER A 113 12.29 -1.67 5.62
CA SER A 113 12.96 -0.85 6.64
C SER A 113 13.58 0.36 5.96
N GLN A 114 13.72 1.51 6.60
CA GLN A 114 14.28 2.75 6.07
C GLN A 114 15.77 2.95 6.42
N GLU A 115 16.32 2.16 7.35
CA GLU A 115 17.73 2.23 7.74
C GLU A 115 18.52 0.93 7.49
N LYS A 116 17.87 -0.23 7.60
CA LYS A 116 18.47 -1.57 7.47
C LYS A 116 18.14 -2.22 6.12
N GLY A 117 18.99 -3.15 5.69
CA GLY A 117 18.83 -3.89 4.43
C GLY A 117 19.74 -3.38 3.32
N ALA A 118 19.98 -4.22 2.31
CA ALA A 118 20.73 -3.82 1.13
C ALA A 118 19.87 -2.93 0.22
N GLN A 119 20.51 -1.99 -0.49
CA GLN A 119 19.83 -1.28 -1.56
C GLN A 119 19.47 -2.29 -2.66
N MET A 120 18.17 -2.50 -2.87
CA MET A 120 17.68 -3.34 -3.94
C MET A 120 17.34 -2.51 -5.18
N GLN A 121 17.25 -3.17 -6.33
CA GLN A 121 16.64 -2.58 -7.51
C GLN A 121 15.16 -2.33 -7.24
N GLY A 122 14.68 -1.13 -7.56
CA GLY A 122 13.32 -0.71 -7.22
C GLY A 122 13.28 0.45 -6.24
N VAL A 123 12.06 0.85 -5.90
CA VAL A 123 11.81 1.78 -4.80
C VAL A 123 11.77 1.04 -3.48
N ARG A 124 11.89 1.79 -2.38
CA ARG A 124 11.89 1.28 -1.00
C ARG A 124 10.77 1.96 -0.21
N PRO A 125 9.51 1.55 -0.39
CA PRO A 125 8.37 2.29 0.14
C PRO A 125 8.36 2.25 1.66
N SER A 126 8.23 3.42 2.30
CA SER A 126 8.00 3.50 3.73
C SER A 126 6.62 2.95 4.08
N LEU A 127 6.58 1.96 4.98
CA LEU A 127 5.31 1.49 5.55
C LEU A 127 4.72 2.49 6.54
N ALA A 128 5.55 3.23 7.28
CA ALA A 128 5.09 4.22 8.25
C ALA A 128 4.36 5.41 7.60
N LEU A 129 4.62 5.67 6.33
CA LEU A 129 3.95 6.72 5.54
C LEU A 129 2.90 6.15 4.57
N ASN A 130 2.80 4.83 4.43
CA ASN A 130 1.89 4.23 3.46
C ASN A 130 0.42 4.47 3.83
N SER A 131 -0.31 5.16 2.94
CA SER A 131 -1.70 5.57 3.17
C SER A 131 -2.65 4.39 3.44
N ASN A 132 -2.34 3.18 2.93
CA ASN A 132 -3.16 1.99 3.17
C ASN A 132 -3.16 1.56 4.64
N LEU A 133 -2.10 1.83 5.39
CA LEU A 133 -2.04 1.51 6.83
C LEU A 133 -2.79 2.51 7.71
N TYR A 134 -3.25 3.62 7.14
CA TYR A 134 -4.07 4.63 7.83
C TYR A 134 -5.55 4.50 7.48
N SER A 135 -5.90 3.92 6.32
CA SER A 135 -7.28 3.66 5.88
C SER A 135 -8.13 2.92 6.93
N ASP A 136 -9.41 3.28 7.03
CA ASP A 136 -10.39 2.58 7.87
C ASP A 136 -10.62 1.13 7.43
N SER A 137 -10.56 0.85 6.13
CA SER A 137 -10.64 -0.52 5.58
C SER A 137 -9.25 -1.13 5.42
N PRO A 138 -9.04 -2.40 5.81
CA PRO A 138 -7.79 -3.13 5.63
C PRO A 138 -7.60 -3.67 4.20
N ASP A 139 -8.61 -3.58 3.33
CA ASP A 139 -8.71 -4.36 2.10
C ASP A 139 -7.50 -4.20 1.17
N ASN A 140 -7.03 -2.97 0.96
CA ASN A 140 -5.88 -2.73 0.08
C ASN A 140 -4.60 -3.33 0.65
N ALA A 141 -4.38 -3.18 1.97
CA ALA A 141 -3.22 -3.76 2.63
C ALA A 141 -3.26 -5.30 2.55
N ILE A 142 -4.43 -5.90 2.77
CA ILE A 142 -4.64 -7.36 2.62
C ILE A 142 -4.34 -7.81 1.19
N ARG A 143 -4.93 -7.15 0.18
CA ARG A 143 -4.74 -7.52 -1.24
C ARG A 143 -3.28 -7.40 -1.66
N VAL A 144 -2.57 -6.36 -1.22
CA VAL A 144 -1.14 -6.19 -1.51
C VAL A 144 -0.30 -7.30 -0.87
N VAL A 145 -0.56 -7.69 0.38
CA VAL A 145 0.18 -8.80 1.01
C VAL A 145 -0.15 -10.14 0.37
N LEU A 146 -1.42 -10.40 0.08
CA LEU A 146 -1.85 -11.66 -0.55
C LEU A 146 -1.27 -11.84 -1.95
N SER A 147 -1.42 -10.82 -2.80
CA SER A 147 -1.12 -10.91 -4.24
C SER A 147 0.25 -10.34 -4.61
N GLY A 148 0.91 -9.61 -3.71
CA GLY A 148 2.11 -8.87 -4.03
C GLY A 148 1.86 -7.74 -5.04
N ILE A 149 2.96 -7.20 -5.57
CA ILE A 149 2.99 -6.25 -6.68
C ILE A 149 3.85 -6.89 -7.77
N GLN A 150 3.24 -7.77 -8.55
CA GLN A 150 3.90 -8.53 -9.62
C GLN A 150 3.97 -7.76 -10.94
N HIS A 151 3.13 -6.74 -11.10
CA HIS A 151 3.09 -5.85 -12.26
C HIS A 151 2.98 -4.41 -11.74
N PRO A 152 4.11 -3.78 -11.36
CA PRO A 152 4.11 -2.38 -10.98
C PRO A 152 3.83 -1.50 -12.20
N ALA A 153 3.35 -0.27 -11.98
CA ALA A 153 3.05 0.68 -13.06
C ALA A 153 4.26 1.05 -13.94
N LYS A 154 5.48 0.91 -13.40
CA LYS A 154 6.75 1.01 -14.11
C LYS A 154 7.68 -0.06 -13.55
N GLY A 155 8.44 -0.75 -14.41
CA GLY A 155 9.37 -1.82 -14.00
C GLY A 155 10.45 -1.35 -13.02
N GLU A 156 10.84 -0.08 -13.09
CA GLU A 156 11.82 0.56 -12.20
C GLU A 156 11.36 0.65 -10.74
N LEU A 157 10.06 0.47 -10.44
CA LEU A 157 9.57 0.43 -9.07
C LEU A 157 9.93 -0.86 -8.34
N GLY A 158 10.31 -1.90 -9.06
CA GLY A 158 10.57 -3.22 -8.51
C GLY A 158 9.29 -3.98 -8.16
N TYR A 159 9.46 -5.23 -7.75
CA TYR A 159 8.37 -6.17 -7.49
C TYR A 159 8.26 -6.47 -6.00
N MET A 160 7.04 -6.66 -5.52
CA MET A 160 6.77 -7.18 -4.17
C MET A 160 6.22 -8.61 -4.30
N PRO A 161 6.84 -9.62 -3.64
CA PRO A 161 6.37 -10.99 -3.72
C PRO A 161 4.98 -11.16 -3.08
N ALA A 162 4.21 -12.12 -3.60
CA ALA A 162 2.93 -12.52 -3.05
C ALA A 162 3.15 -13.44 -1.83
N PHE A 163 2.43 -13.21 -0.73
CA PHE A 163 2.57 -14.04 0.48
C PHE A 163 1.42 -15.03 0.70
N ARG A 164 0.42 -15.07 -0.19
CA ARG A 164 -0.75 -15.97 -0.02
C ARG A 164 -0.35 -17.43 0.19
N TYR A 165 0.67 -17.96 -0.49
CA TYR A 165 1.02 -19.38 -0.35
C TYR A 165 2.03 -19.66 0.76
N ASN A 166 2.60 -18.61 1.37
CA ASN A 166 3.63 -18.73 2.40
C ASN A 166 3.10 -18.40 3.80
N LEU A 167 2.04 -17.61 3.89
CA LEU A 167 1.41 -17.20 5.15
C LEU A 167 -0.08 -17.56 5.16
N ASN A 168 -0.54 -18.14 6.27
CA ASN A 168 -1.96 -18.39 6.51
C ASN A 168 -2.69 -17.10 6.95
N ASP A 169 -4.01 -17.17 7.12
CA ASP A 169 -4.85 -15.99 7.43
C ASP A 169 -4.51 -15.35 8.77
N GLU A 170 -4.24 -16.17 9.79
CA GLU A 170 -3.83 -15.71 11.11
C GLU A 170 -2.49 -14.96 11.05
N GLN A 171 -1.51 -15.50 10.33
CA GLN A 171 -0.19 -14.89 10.15
C GLN A 171 -0.26 -13.57 9.39
N ILE A 172 -1.07 -13.48 8.34
CA ILE A 172 -1.28 -12.23 7.60
C ILE A 172 -2.00 -11.21 8.48
N ALA A 173 -3.02 -11.61 9.23
CA ALA A 173 -3.71 -10.73 10.17
C ALA A 173 -2.77 -10.21 11.26
N ALA A 174 -1.94 -11.08 11.86
CA ALA A 174 -0.95 -10.70 12.86
C ALA A 174 0.10 -9.72 12.29
N LEU A 175 0.58 -9.95 11.06
CA LEU A 175 1.47 -9.05 10.35
C LEU A 175 0.83 -7.68 10.13
N LEU A 176 -0.38 -7.63 9.56
CA LEU A 176 -1.08 -6.39 9.25
C LEU A 176 -1.47 -5.60 10.50
N GLN A 177 -1.85 -6.28 11.59
CA GLN A 177 -2.09 -5.66 12.88
C GLN A 177 -0.82 -5.02 13.44
N TYR A 178 0.31 -5.75 13.41
CA TYR A 178 1.61 -5.22 13.79
C TYR A 178 1.99 -3.99 12.96
N LEU A 179 1.90 -4.07 11.63
CA LEU A 179 2.21 -2.94 10.75
C LEU A 179 1.36 -1.71 11.08
N ARG A 180 0.05 -1.87 11.25
CA ARG A 180 -0.83 -0.75 11.60
C ARG A 180 -0.51 -0.19 12.98
N GLN A 181 -0.40 -1.02 14.01
CA GLN A 181 -0.22 -0.51 15.37
C GLN A 181 1.18 0.06 15.61
N ASP A 182 2.23 -0.62 15.15
CA ASP A 182 3.59 -0.26 15.49
C ASP A 182 4.14 0.83 14.56
N PHE A 183 3.80 0.81 13.27
CA PHE A 183 4.26 1.83 12.33
C PHE A 183 3.40 3.08 12.34
N THR A 184 2.09 2.97 12.58
CA THR A 184 1.16 4.11 12.43
C THR A 184 0.43 4.54 13.70
N LYS A 185 0.50 3.76 14.79
CA LYS A 185 -0.26 3.97 16.04
C LYS A 185 -1.78 3.99 15.87
N GLN A 186 -2.28 3.57 14.71
CA GLN A 186 -3.71 3.45 14.47
C GLN A 186 -4.29 2.29 15.27
N LYS A 187 -5.59 2.40 15.59
CA LYS A 187 -6.31 1.31 16.26
C LYS A 187 -6.35 0.06 15.36
N PRO A 188 -6.35 -1.15 15.92
CA PRO A 188 -6.58 -2.37 15.14
C PRO A 188 -7.81 -2.27 14.26
N TRP A 189 -7.75 -2.88 13.08
CA TRP A 189 -8.96 -3.16 12.31
C TRP A 189 -9.78 -4.25 13.03
N PRO A 190 -11.12 -4.12 13.10
CA PRO A 190 -11.98 -5.19 13.60
C PRO A 190 -11.96 -6.39 12.63
N ASP A 191 -12.17 -7.59 13.16
CA ASP A 191 -12.41 -8.83 12.40
C ASP A 191 -11.37 -9.13 11.30
N LEU A 192 -10.12 -8.69 11.51
CA LEU A 192 -9.08 -8.68 10.48
C LEU A 192 -8.79 -10.06 9.89
N GLN A 193 -8.72 -11.10 10.72
CA GLN A 193 -8.47 -12.47 10.25
C GLN A 193 -9.59 -12.99 9.34
N GLN A 194 -10.86 -12.74 9.71
CA GLN A 194 -11.99 -13.10 8.88
C GLN A 194 -11.91 -12.36 7.53
N ARG A 195 -11.60 -11.06 7.56
CA ARG A 195 -11.49 -10.27 6.33
C ARG A 195 -10.36 -10.75 5.42
N VAL A 196 -9.24 -11.22 5.99
CA VAL A 196 -8.16 -11.85 5.21
C VAL A 196 -8.65 -13.12 4.50
N ALA A 197 -9.37 -13.99 5.20
CA ALA A 197 -9.91 -15.23 4.62
C ALA A 197 -10.87 -14.96 3.47
N GLU A 198 -11.79 -13.99 3.64
CA GLU A 198 -12.72 -13.55 2.60
C GLU A 198 -11.97 -13.04 1.35
N LEU A 199 -11.03 -12.11 1.54
CA LEU A 199 -10.28 -11.52 0.44
C LEU A 199 -9.38 -12.53 -0.26
N ARG A 200 -8.83 -13.51 0.46
CA ARG A 200 -8.06 -14.61 -0.12
C ARG A 200 -8.91 -15.46 -1.06
N ALA A 201 -10.14 -15.78 -0.65
CA ALA A 201 -11.09 -16.52 -1.46
C ALA A 201 -11.56 -15.70 -2.68
N GLU A 202 -11.85 -14.41 -2.49
CA GLU A 202 -12.25 -13.50 -3.59
C GLU A 202 -11.14 -13.32 -4.64
N THR A 203 -9.87 -13.33 -4.22
CA THR A 203 -8.71 -13.07 -5.08
C THR A 203 -8.02 -14.34 -5.53
N ASP A 204 -8.65 -15.51 -5.41
CA ASP A 204 -8.08 -16.76 -5.89
C ASP A 204 -7.84 -16.69 -7.42
N PRO A 205 -6.58 -16.81 -7.88
CA PRO A 205 -6.26 -16.79 -9.31
C PRO A 205 -6.71 -18.06 -10.05
N SER A 206 -7.24 -19.06 -9.34
CA SER A 206 -7.80 -20.27 -9.95
C SER A 206 -9.01 -19.95 -10.85
N PRO A 207 -9.19 -20.62 -12.00
CA PRO A 207 -10.35 -20.41 -12.86
C PRO A 207 -11.65 -20.73 -12.08
N GLN A 208 -12.57 -19.77 -12.00
CA GLN A 208 -13.93 -20.02 -11.53
C GLN A 208 -14.56 -21.13 -12.40
N PRO A 209 -15.20 -22.16 -11.82
CA PRO A 209 -15.89 -23.17 -12.62
C PRO A 209 -17.03 -22.51 -13.42
N SER A 210 -17.07 -22.78 -14.72
CA SER A 210 -18.12 -22.30 -15.63
C SER A 210 -19.50 -22.60 -15.07
N PRO A 211 -20.49 -21.69 -15.20
CA PRO A 211 -21.85 -21.98 -14.76
C PRO A 211 -22.34 -23.21 -15.52
N THR A 212 -22.64 -24.27 -14.78
CA THR A 212 -23.20 -25.51 -15.31
C THR A 212 -24.43 -25.18 -16.13
N GLY A 213 -24.38 -25.52 -17.41
CA GLY A 213 -25.48 -25.34 -18.35
C GLY A 213 -26.74 -25.96 -17.77
N ARG A 214 -27.81 -25.15 -17.69
CA ARG A 214 -29.14 -25.62 -17.36
C ARG A 214 -29.62 -26.45 -18.55
N GLY A 215 -29.43 -27.77 -18.46
CA GLY A 215 -29.95 -28.73 -19.43
C GLY A 215 -31.47 -28.65 -19.51
N SER A 216 -31.97 -28.67 -20.75
CA SER A 216 -33.38 -28.63 -21.12
C SER A 216 -34.09 -29.94 -20.84
#